data_AF-A0A945VW39-F1
#
_entry.id   AF-A0A945VW39-F1
#
_cell.length_a   1.000
_cell.length_b   1.000
_cell.length_c   1.000
_cell.angle_alpha   90.00
_cell.angle_beta   90.00
_cell.angle_gamma   90.00
#
_symmetry.space_group_name_H-M   'P 1'
#
loop_
_entity.id
_entity.type
_entity.pdbx_description
1 polymer ?
#
loop_
_entity_poly.entity_id
_entity_poly.type
_entity_poly.pdbx_seq_one_letter_code
_entity_poly.pdbx_strand_id
1 'polypeptide(L)'
;DFYLNNNMPEGGIVLEGAQRDELKSFRERFQAQFRRKDAFDNTRKEFFKYPVYGRPMSFVPFTVDPEKMGVITQQQWFIKLFWACFGITSSEMGITEDSNRATEQGQNVVVKRKVVKPLLELMEYKINGEILPHFNIEGIEFKFRQYDIDEDIKKHSLFQMQVNMGIKTPEMIAEDEGIDVERLKKEKEESRQQRMEEAQAQGFGEGDQGNSQGRMDGELKKEDKKKEAKKEKKKVEEKAQTSEDIDEISGYIDEVGRKLVDAIDKPTSQI
;
A
#
# COMPACT_ATOMS: atom_id res chain seq x y z
N ASP A 1 -11.49 -3.61 -29.97
CA ASP A 1 -12.40 -4.27 -30.93
C ASP A 1 -13.04 -5.53 -30.39
N PHE A 2 -12.28 -6.47 -29.83
CA PHE A 2 -12.83 -7.69 -29.21
C PHE A 2 -13.86 -7.41 -28.09
N TYR A 3 -13.57 -6.47 -27.16
CA TYR A 3 -14.48 -6.14 -26.05
C TYR A 3 -15.60 -5.16 -26.39
N LEU A 4 -15.40 -4.32 -27.41
CA LEU A 4 -16.37 -3.28 -27.79
C LEU A 4 -17.38 -3.81 -28.82
N ASN A 5 -16.94 -4.67 -29.74
CA ASN A 5 -17.73 -5.14 -30.88
C ASN A 5 -17.98 -6.65 -30.83
N ASN A 6 -17.61 -7.35 -29.74
CA ASN A 6 -17.79 -8.79 -29.50
C ASN A 6 -17.76 -9.63 -30.80
N ASN A 7 -16.61 -9.63 -31.46
CA ASN A 7 -16.45 -10.19 -32.82
C ASN A 7 -16.42 -11.75 -32.86
N MET A 8 -16.97 -12.45 -31.86
CA MET A 8 -17.04 -13.91 -31.86
C MET A 8 -18.43 -14.43 -32.23
N PRO A 9 -18.50 -15.52 -33.01
CA PRO A 9 -19.77 -16.17 -33.26
C PRO A 9 -20.43 -16.65 -31.98
N GLU A 10 -21.66 -16.21 -31.75
CA GLU A 10 -22.49 -16.69 -30.65
C GLU A 10 -22.74 -18.21 -30.76
N GLY A 11 -22.64 -18.78 -31.97
CA GLY A 11 -22.53 -20.22 -32.22
C GLY A 11 -22.64 -20.57 -33.71
N GLY A 12 -22.87 -21.85 -34.01
CA GLY A 12 -23.05 -22.35 -35.39
C GLY A 12 -24.52 -22.54 -35.75
N ILE A 13 -24.90 -22.22 -36.99
CA ILE A 13 -26.26 -22.45 -37.49
C ILE A 13 -26.28 -23.80 -38.21
N VAL A 14 -27.26 -24.64 -37.86
CA VAL A 14 -27.47 -25.93 -38.51
C VAL A 14 -28.71 -25.86 -39.39
N LEU A 15 -28.54 -26.24 -40.66
CA LEU A 15 -29.66 -26.46 -41.57
C LEU A 15 -29.77 -27.97 -41.80
N GLU A 16 -30.79 -28.57 -41.19
CA GLU A 16 -31.03 -30.00 -41.26
C GLU A 16 -31.43 -30.40 -42.69
N GLY A 17 -30.71 -31.36 -43.30
CA GLY A 17 -31.01 -31.90 -44.62
C GLY A 17 -30.58 -31.07 -45.83
N ALA A 18 -29.95 -29.90 -45.64
CA ALA A 18 -29.59 -29.01 -46.75
C ALA A 18 -28.45 -29.55 -47.64
N GLN A 19 -28.63 -29.49 -48.96
CA GLN A 19 -27.60 -29.88 -49.93
C GLN A 19 -26.50 -28.79 -50.04
N ARG A 20 -25.32 -29.15 -50.57
CA ARG A 20 -24.14 -28.24 -50.64
C ARG A 20 -24.44 -26.89 -51.31
N ASP A 21 -25.30 -26.86 -52.31
CA ASP A 21 -25.64 -25.63 -53.06
C ASP A 21 -26.64 -24.74 -52.31
N GLU A 22 -27.55 -25.34 -51.56
CA GLU A 22 -28.48 -24.65 -50.65
C GLU A 22 -27.74 -24.03 -49.47
N LEU A 23 -26.75 -24.75 -48.92
CA LEU A 23 -25.85 -24.22 -47.89
C LEU A 23 -25.04 -23.01 -48.37
N LYS A 24 -24.58 -23.03 -49.63
CA LYS A 24 -23.82 -21.92 -50.22
C LYS A 24 -24.70 -20.70 -50.43
N SER A 25 -25.89 -20.87 -51.03
CA SER A 25 -26.83 -19.77 -51.25
C SER A 25 -27.37 -19.18 -49.94
N PHE A 26 -27.65 -20.03 -48.94
CA PHE A 26 -28.01 -19.57 -47.60
C PHE A 26 -26.88 -18.77 -46.97
N ARG A 27 -25.64 -19.26 -47.01
CA ARG A 27 -24.47 -18.56 -46.48
C ARG A 27 -24.28 -17.19 -47.13
N GLU A 28 -24.47 -17.09 -48.44
CA GLU A 28 -24.36 -15.83 -49.18
C GLU A 28 -25.47 -14.83 -48.80
N ARG A 29 -26.72 -15.29 -48.71
CA ARG A 29 -27.86 -14.46 -48.26
C ARG A 29 -27.70 -13.98 -46.83
N PHE A 30 -27.29 -14.88 -45.94
CA PHE A 30 -27.08 -14.59 -44.54
C PHE A 30 -25.92 -13.60 -44.35
N GLN A 31 -24.80 -13.78 -45.07
CA GLN A 31 -23.68 -12.83 -45.04
C GLN A 31 -24.01 -11.47 -45.68
N ALA A 32 -24.98 -11.40 -46.58
CA ALA A 32 -25.43 -10.14 -47.19
C ALA A 32 -26.26 -9.30 -46.20
N GLN A 33 -27.00 -9.93 -45.29
CA GLN A 33 -27.80 -9.23 -44.26
C GLN A 33 -26.93 -8.51 -43.23
N PHE A 34 -25.70 -8.97 -42.98
CA PHE A 34 -24.76 -8.36 -42.04
C PHE A 34 -23.77 -7.37 -42.66
N ARG A 35 -24.04 -6.90 -43.88
CA ARG A 35 -23.28 -5.83 -44.53
C ARG A 35 -24.08 -4.55 -44.48
N ARG A 36 -23.61 -3.58 -43.70
CA ARG A 36 -24.19 -2.24 -43.64
C ARG A 36 -23.28 -1.26 -44.35
N LYS A 37 -23.89 -0.29 -45.04
CA LYS A 37 -23.17 0.84 -45.62
C LYS A 37 -22.95 1.88 -44.53
N ASP A 38 -21.69 2.25 -44.32
CA ASP A 38 -21.29 3.35 -43.44
C ASP A 38 -21.74 4.69 -44.04
N ALA A 39 -21.73 5.77 -43.25
CA ALA A 39 -22.12 7.13 -43.67
C ALA A 39 -21.29 7.67 -44.87
N PHE A 40 -20.19 7.00 -45.20
CA PHE A 40 -19.29 7.30 -46.33
C PHE A 40 -19.42 6.30 -47.51
N ASP A 41 -20.55 5.58 -47.62
CA ASP A 41 -20.87 4.58 -48.66
C ASP A 41 -19.90 3.38 -48.76
N ASN A 42 -18.99 3.24 -47.79
CA ASN A 42 -18.12 2.07 -47.66
C ASN A 42 -18.91 0.91 -47.05
N THR A 43 -18.89 -0.25 -47.71
CA THR A 43 -19.51 -1.47 -47.17
C THR A 43 -18.62 -2.07 -46.08
N ARG A 44 -19.06 -1.96 -44.83
CA ARG A 44 -18.39 -2.60 -43.69
C ARG A 44 -19.21 -3.80 -43.24
N LYS A 45 -18.52 -4.89 -42.89
CA LYS A 45 -19.17 -6.07 -42.30
C LYS A 45 -19.42 -5.75 -40.84
N GLU A 46 -20.68 -5.77 -40.44
CA GLU A 46 -21.12 -5.44 -39.07
C GLU A 46 -20.99 -6.67 -38.16
N PHE A 47 -21.00 -7.89 -38.72
CA PHE A 47 -20.90 -9.14 -37.96
C PHE A 47 -19.98 -10.20 -38.61
N PHE A 48 -19.62 -11.21 -37.81
CA PHE A 48 -18.75 -12.33 -38.17
C PHE A 48 -19.41 -13.33 -39.13
N LYS A 49 -18.59 -14.20 -39.75
CA LYS A 49 -19.09 -15.33 -40.55
C LYS A 49 -19.55 -16.44 -39.61
N TYR A 50 -20.85 -16.71 -39.55
CA TYR A 50 -21.34 -17.90 -38.87
C TYR A 50 -20.93 -19.17 -39.62
N PRO A 51 -20.36 -20.17 -38.94
CA PRO A 51 -20.17 -21.48 -39.54
C PRO A 51 -21.55 -22.14 -39.72
N VAL A 52 -21.86 -22.53 -40.95
CA VAL A 52 -23.11 -23.21 -41.30
C VAL A 52 -22.81 -24.66 -41.62
N TYR A 53 -23.46 -25.57 -40.89
CA TYR A 53 -23.28 -27.02 -41.04
C TYR A 53 -24.58 -27.68 -41.56
N GLY A 54 -24.44 -28.71 -42.40
CA GLY A 54 -25.56 -29.49 -42.96
C GLY A 54 -25.86 -30.79 -42.22
N ARG A 55 -25.29 -30.99 -41.03
CA ARG A 55 -25.52 -32.17 -40.17
C ARG A 55 -26.07 -31.70 -38.84
N PRO A 56 -26.93 -32.48 -38.16
CA PRO A 56 -27.44 -32.13 -36.84
C PRO A 56 -26.26 -31.96 -35.88
N MET A 57 -26.05 -30.74 -35.41
CA MET A 57 -25.06 -30.39 -34.39
C MET A 57 -25.82 -29.57 -33.35
N SER A 58 -25.66 -29.92 -32.07
CA SER A 58 -26.20 -29.10 -30.98
C SER A 58 -25.53 -27.72 -31.02
N PHE A 59 -26.32 -26.66 -30.88
CA PHE A 59 -25.78 -25.30 -30.76
C PHE A 59 -24.94 -25.23 -29.49
N VAL A 60 -23.61 -25.17 -29.65
CA VAL A 60 -22.68 -24.92 -28.56
C VAL A 60 -22.34 -23.44 -28.61
N PRO A 61 -22.82 -22.62 -27.66
CA PRO A 61 -22.43 -21.22 -27.62
C PRO A 61 -20.95 -21.10 -27.30
N PHE A 62 -20.22 -20.25 -28.03
CA PHE A 62 -18.86 -19.88 -27.67
C PHE A 62 -18.92 -18.84 -26.56
N THR A 63 -19.22 -19.25 -25.33
CA THR A 63 -19.13 -18.37 -24.16
C THR A 63 -17.67 -18.17 -23.82
N VAL A 64 -17.11 -17.03 -24.20
CA VAL A 64 -15.82 -16.60 -23.70
C VAL A 64 -16.03 -16.08 -22.29
N ASP A 65 -15.75 -16.92 -21.29
CA ASP A 65 -15.71 -16.42 -19.92
C ASP A 65 -14.56 -15.40 -19.80
N PRO A 66 -14.83 -14.15 -19.40
CA PRO A 66 -13.79 -13.15 -19.19
C PRO A 66 -12.78 -13.58 -18.11
N GLU A 67 -13.22 -14.43 -17.17
CA GLU A 67 -12.36 -15.10 -16.19
C GLU A 67 -11.32 -16.01 -16.86
N LYS A 68 -11.72 -16.78 -17.88
CA LYS A 68 -10.80 -17.68 -18.63
C LYS A 68 -9.85 -16.93 -19.56
N MET A 69 -10.17 -15.69 -19.94
CA MET A 69 -9.29 -14.85 -20.75
C MET A 69 -8.18 -14.14 -19.95
N GLY A 70 -8.26 -14.11 -18.61
CA GLY A 70 -7.23 -13.51 -17.77
C GLY A 70 -7.03 -12.00 -18.00
N VAL A 71 -8.07 -11.31 -18.47
CA VAL A 71 -8.02 -9.87 -18.84
C VAL A 71 -7.70 -9.01 -17.63
N ILE A 72 -8.31 -9.34 -16.48
CA ILE A 72 -8.08 -8.66 -15.21
C ILE A 72 -6.61 -8.82 -14.80
N THR A 73 -6.05 -10.02 -14.94
CA THR A 73 -4.62 -10.28 -14.66
C THR A 73 -3.71 -9.47 -15.58
N GLN A 74 -4.06 -9.31 -16.85
CA GLN A 74 -3.30 -8.47 -17.78
C GLN A 74 -3.37 -6.99 -17.39
N GLN A 75 -4.54 -6.49 -16.98
CA GLN A 75 -4.70 -5.12 -16.48
C GLN A 75 -3.85 -4.88 -15.22
N GLN A 76 -3.92 -5.79 -14.25
CA GLN A 76 -3.08 -5.74 -13.04
C GLN A 76 -1.59 -5.74 -13.38
N TRP A 77 -1.16 -6.55 -14.35
CA TRP A 77 0.24 -6.58 -14.81
C TRP A 77 0.66 -5.25 -15.45
N PHE A 78 -0.19 -4.66 -16.30
CA PHE A 78 0.11 -3.38 -16.94
C PHE A 78 0.21 -2.23 -15.92
N ILE A 79 -0.67 -2.23 -14.91
CA ILE A 79 -0.61 -1.27 -13.80
C ILE A 79 0.73 -1.43 -13.04
N LYS A 80 1.15 -2.66 -12.74
CA LYS A 80 2.46 -2.92 -12.10
C LYS A 80 3.62 -2.38 -12.95
N LEU A 81 3.57 -2.55 -14.26
CA LEU A 81 4.59 -2.04 -15.18
C LEU A 81 4.63 -0.50 -15.20
N PHE A 82 3.46 0.14 -15.28
CA PHE A 82 3.33 1.59 -15.26
C PHE A 82 3.97 2.18 -13.99
N TRP A 83 3.67 1.62 -12.82
CA TRP A 83 4.23 2.11 -11.55
C TRP A 83 5.72 1.81 -11.38
N ALA A 84 6.19 0.70 -11.94
CA ALA A 84 7.63 0.40 -11.97
C ALA A 84 8.43 1.49 -12.71
N CYS A 85 7.85 2.14 -13.73
CA CYS A 85 8.47 3.29 -14.40
C CYS A 85 8.65 4.50 -13.47
N PHE A 86 7.78 4.67 -12.47
CA PHE A 86 7.91 5.71 -11.44
C PHE A 86 8.76 5.26 -10.25
N GLY A 87 9.26 4.02 -10.26
CA GLY A 87 10.04 3.44 -9.16
C GLY A 87 9.21 3.14 -7.91
N ILE A 88 7.88 3.17 -8.00
CA ILE A 88 6.97 2.86 -6.90
C ILE A 88 6.74 1.35 -6.88
N THR A 89 6.83 0.75 -5.70
CA THR A 89 6.61 -0.70 -5.52
C THR A 89 5.12 -1.03 -5.42
N SER A 90 4.76 -2.28 -5.73
CA SER A 90 3.36 -2.72 -5.67
C SER A 90 2.75 -2.64 -4.26
N SER A 91 3.57 -2.75 -3.21
CA SER A 91 3.09 -2.62 -1.82
C SER A 91 2.60 -1.21 -1.47
N GLU A 92 3.26 -0.17 -1.98
CA GLU A 92 2.83 1.22 -1.75
C GLU A 92 1.51 1.55 -2.46
N MET A 93 1.16 0.78 -3.51
CA MET A 93 -0.10 0.90 -4.23
C MET A 93 -1.25 0.11 -3.61
N GLY A 94 -0.99 -0.65 -2.53
CA GLY A 94 -1.99 -1.53 -1.92
C GLY A 94 -2.35 -2.75 -2.77
N ILE A 95 -1.58 -3.06 -3.81
CA ILE A 95 -1.72 -4.29 -4.60
C ILE A 95 -0.93 -5.39 -3.90
N THR A 96 -1.35 -5.73 -2.69
CA THR A 96 -0.69 -6.68 -1.80
C THR A 96 -1.51 -7.95 -1.68
N GLU A 97 -1.63 -8.68 -2.80
CA GLU A 97 -2.33 -9.98 -2.80
C GLU A 97 -1.66 -10.98 -1.84
N ASP A 98 -0.35 -10.83 -1.53
CA ASP A 98 0.41 -11.70 -0.60
C ASP A 98 1.61 -10.98 0.09
N SER A 99 1.49 -9.70 0.45
CA SER A 99 2.62 -8.98 1.08
C SER A 99 2.60 -9.11 2.61
N ASN A 100 3.71 -9.57 3.19
CA ASN A 100 3.91 -9.53 4.63
C ASN A 100 4.27 -8.10 5.09
N ARG A 101 3.77 -7.65 6.24
CA ARG A 101 4.09 -6.32 6.79
C ARG A 101 5.59 -6.04 6.94
N ALA A 102 6.39 -7.08 7.22
CA ALA A 102 7.84 -6.97 7.29
C ALA A 102 8.49 -6.70 5.91
N THR A 103 7.94 -7.27 4.83
CA THR A 103 8.41 -7.00 3.46
C THR A 103 7.98 -5.61 2.98
N GLU A 104 6.85 -5.09 3.47
CA GLU A 104 6.39 -3.73 3.15
C GLU A 104 7.35 -2.68 3.70
N GLN A 105 7.76 -2.77 4.96
CA GLN A 105 8.72 -1.83 5.55
C GLN A 105 10.03 -1.76 4.74
N GLY A 106 10.54 -2.91 4.29
CA GLY A 106 11.72 -2.95 3.44
C GLY A 106 11.53 -2.27 2.07
N GLN A 107 10.36 -2.44 1.46
CA GLN A 107 10.03 -1.80 0.18
C GLN A 107 9.91 -0.28 0.32
N ASN A 108 9.36 0.20 1.43
CA ASN A 108 9.18 1.64 1.67
C ASN A 108 10.52 2.36 1.79
N VAL A 109 11.50 1.71 2.43
CA VAL A 109 12.88 2.22 2.47
C VAL A 109 13.49 2.29 1.06
N VAL A 110 13.20 1.31 0.20
CA VAL A 110 13.69 1.30 -1.18
C VAL A 110 13.06 2.44 -2.00
N VAL A 111 11.76 2.67 -1.86
CA VAL A 111 11.05 3.76 -2.55
C VAL A 111 11.56 5.13 -2.08
N LYS A 112 11.66 5.34 -0.75
CA LYS A 112 12.26 6.55 -0.17
C LYS A 112 13.63 6.85 -0.76
N ARG A 113 14.50 5.82 -0.82
CA ARG A 113 15.89 5.97 -1.31
C ARG A 113 15.97 6.21 -2.82
N LYS A 114 15.13 5.53 -3.62
CA LYS A 114 15.25 5.55 -5.09
C LYS A 114 14.43 6.65 -5.77
N VAL A 115 13.32 7.07 -5.17
CA VAL A 115 12.37 7.99 -5.78
C VAL A 115 12.30 9.30 -5.02
N VAL A 116 12.05 9.23 -3.70
CA VAL A 116 11.78 10.44 -2.89
C VAL A 116 13.05 11.26 -2.66
N LYS A 117 14.14 10.65 -2.19
CA LYS A 117 15.40 11.37 -1.91
C LYS A 117 15.96 12.10 -3.15
N PRO A 118 16.10 11.45 -4.33
CA PRO A 118 16.60 12.14 -5.52
C PRO A 118 15.70 13.30 -5.97
N LEU A 119 14.38 13.16 -5.79
CA LEU A 119 13.43 14.21 -6.16
C LEU A 119 13.51 15.41 -5.21
N LEU A 120 13.70 15.17 -3.91
CA LEU A 120 13.95 16.23 -2.93
C LEU A 120 15.27 16.94 -3.20
N GLU A 121 16.34 16.21 -3.49
CA GLU A 121 17.65 16.79 -3.85
C GLU A 121 17.57 17.65 -5.11
N LEU A 122 16.79 17.22 -6.11
CA LEU A 122 16.55 18.00 -7.32
C LEU A 122 15.77 19.30 -7.02
N MET A 123 14.76 19.23 -6.14
CA MET A 123 14.03 20.41 -5.68
C MET A 123 14.92 21.37 -4.89
N GLU A 124 15.76 20.86 -3.98
CA GLU A 124 16.75 21.66 -3.26
C GLU A 124 17.70 22.36 -4.24
N TYR A 125 18.24 21.64 -5.21
CA TYR A 125 19.11 22.20 -6.24
C TYR A 125 18.42 23.32 -7.02
N LYS A 126 17.14 23.13 -7.39
CA LYS A 126 16.37 24.15 -8.11
C LYS A 126 16.04 25.37 -7.25
N ILE A 127 15.66 25.17 -5.99
CA ILE A 127 15.40 26.28 -5.06
C ILE A 127 16.68 27.08 -4.81
N ASN A 128 17.80 26.39 -4.56
CA ASN A 128 19.10 27.01 -4.30
C ASN A 128 19.70 27.68 -5.54
N GLY A 129 19.48 27.11 -6.73
CA GLY A 129 20.07 27.59 -7.97
C GLY A 129 19.25 28.67 -8.68
N GLU A 130 17.92 28.63 -8.58
CA GLU A 130 17.04 29.55 -9.31
C GLU A 130 16.38 30.56 -8.37
N ILE A 131 15.85 30.13 -7.22
CA ILE A 131 15.01 30.99 -6.36
C ILE A 131 15.86 31.82 -5.40
N LEU A 132 16.77 31.21 -4.65
CA LEU A 132 17.57 31.92 -3.64
C LEU A 132 18.43 33.07 -4.20
N PRO A 133 19.08 32.94 -5.38
CA PRO A 133 19.88 34.03 -5.92
C PRO A 133 19.07 35.30 -6.22
N HIS A 134 17.76 35.18 -6.48
CA HIS A 134 16.90 36.35 -6.69
C HIS A 134 16.70 37.20 -5.44
N PHE A 135 16.86 36.63 -4.25
CA PHE A 135 16.73 37.37 -2.99
C PHE A 135 18.02 38.09 -2.57
N ASN A 136 19.13 37.84 -3.26
CA ASN A 136 20.43 38.47 -3.01
C ASN A 136 20.94 38.29 -1.56
N ILE A 137 20.57 37.17 -0.93
CA ILE A 137 21.01 36.81 0.42
C ILE A 137 22.16 35.81 0.30
N GLU A 138 23.35 36.23 0.71
CA GLU A 138 24.55 35.38 0.67
C GLU A 138 24.61 34.44 1.90
N GLY A 139 25.08 33.21 1.68
CA GLY A 139 25.34 32.25 2.74
C GLY A 139 24.14 31.46 3.25
N ILE A 140 22.97 31.57 2.61
CA ILE A 140 21.81 30.74 2.92
C ILE A 140 21.66 29.63 1.88
N GLU A 141 21.52 28.40 2.36
CA GLU A 141 21.21 27.22 1.56
C GLU A 141 19.92 26.60 2.08
N PHE A 142 18.99 26.31 1.18
CA PHE A 142 17.79 25.55 1.49
C PHE A 142 18.13 24.04 1.48
N LYS A 143 17.78 23.36 2.56
CA LYS A 143 17.88 21.89 2.70
C LYS A 143 16.64 21.34 3.39
N PHE A 144 16.12 20.24 2.89
CA PHE A 144 15.06 19.48 3.56
C PHE A 144 15.64 18.73 4.77
N ARG A 145 14.86 18.69 5.85
CA ARG A 145 15.18 17.85 7.02
C ARG A 145 14.86 16.40 6.69
N GLN A 146 15.89 15.61 6.36
CA GLN A 146 15.76 14.18 6.06
C GLN A 146 15.80 13.33 7.34
N TYR A 147 14.95 13.64 8.32
CA TYR A 147 14.89 12.85 9.56
C TYR A 147 14.09 11.56 9.32
N ASP A 148 14.73 10.40 9.49
CA ASP A 148 14.06 9.09 9.45
C ASP A 148 14.15 8.40 10.83
N ILE A 149 12.99 8.12 11.41
CA ILE A 149 12.84 7.46 12.72
C ILE A 149 13.47 6.06 12.70
N ASP A 150 13.37 5.35 11.59
CA ASP A 150 13.88 3.98 11.50
C ASP A 150 15.42 3.94 11.50
N GLU A 151 16.07 4.95 10.91
CA GLU A 151 17.52 5.09 10.94
C GLU A 151 17.99 5.46 12.35
N ASP A 152 17.26 6.34 13.03
CA ASP A 152 17.55 6.75 14.41
C ASP A 152 17.46 5.58 15.40
N ILE A 153 16.41 4.75 15.31
CA ILE A 153 16.28 3.54 16.12
C ILE A 153 17.46 2.58 15.89
N LYS A 154 17.87 2.39 14.63
CA LYS A 154 19.02 1.53 14.31
C LYS A 154 20.33 2.10 14.86
N LYS A 155 20.50 3.42 14.78
CA LYS A 155 21.66 4.14 15.31
C LYS A 155 21.75 3.97 16.83
N HIS A 156 20.64 4.18 17.55
CA HIS A 156 20.59 3.97 19.00
C HIS A 156 20.78 2.51 19.40
N SER A 157 20.24 1.55 18.65
CA SER A 157 20.48 0.12 18.88
C SER A 157 21.97 -0.23 18.72
N LEU A 158 22.64 0.33 17.71
CA LEU A 158 24.07 0.16 17.48
C LEU A 158 24.89 0.77 18.62
N PHE A 159 24.54 1.97 19.09
CA PHE A 159 25.17 2.59 20.24
C PHE A 159 25.05 1.74 21.50
N GLN A 160 23.86 1.20 21.78
CA GLN A 160 23.67 0.29 22.91
C GLN A 160 24.55 -0.96 22.78
N MET A 161 24.67 -1.52 21.57
CA MET A 161 25.55 -2.67 21.32
C MET A 161 27.03 -2.34 21.56
N GLN A 162 27.49 -1.17 21.09
CA GLN A 162 28.87 -0.72 21.29
C GLN A 162 29.21 -0.46 22.76
N VAL A 163 28.26 0.09 23.53
CA VAL A 163 28.40 0.29 24.98
C VAL A 163 28.46 -1.07 25.68
N ASN A 164 27.58 -2.00 25.33
CA ASN A 164 27.56 -3.33 25.93
C ASN A 164 28.83 -4.15 25.62
N MET A 165 29.40 -3.98 24.43
CA MET A 165 30.67 -4.60 24.04
C MET A 165 31.89 -3.89 24.65
N GLY A 166 31.71 -2.74 25.32
CA GLY A 166 32.79 -1.95 25.91
C GLY A 166 33.70 -1.26 24.88
N ILE A 167 33.27 -1.16 23.62
CA ILE A 167 34.06 -0.54 22.54
C ILE A 167 34.02 0.98 22.63
N LYS A 168 32.84 1.54 22.97
CA LYS A 168 32.64 2.97 23.20
C LYS A 168 32.01 3.21 24.56
N THR A 169 32.42 4.28 25.22
CA THR A 169 31.71 4.76 26.41
C THR A 169 30.52 5.62 26.00
N PRO A 170 29.48 5.74 26.85
CA PRO A 170 28.36 6.65 26.59
C PRO A 170 28.79 8.11 26.38
N GLU A 171 29.92 8.52 26.97
CA GLU A 171 30.46 9.88 26.87
C GLU A 171 31.05 10.15 25.48
N MET A 172 31.76 9.17 24.90
CA MET A 172 32.25 9.27 23.51
C MET A 172 31.11 9.33 22.49
N ILE A 173 30.00 8.65 22.77
CA ILE A 173 28.81 8.69 21.89
C ILE A 173 28.13 10.06 21.98
N ALA A 174 28.08 10.67 23.17
CA ALA A 174 27.54 12.02 23.34
C ALA A 174 28.39 13.08 22.60
N GLU A 175 29.72 12.94 22.65
CA GLU A 175 30.65 13.76 21.85
C GLU A 175 30.39 13.62 20.35
N ASP A 176 30.24 12.39 19.86
CA ASP A 176 29.96 12.09 18.45
C ASP A 176 28.62 12.68 17.97
N GLU A 177 27.60 12.70 18.84
CA GLU A 177 26.26 13.27 18.55
C GLU A 177 26.19 14.80 18.75
N GLY A 178 27.26 15.43 19.25
CA GLY A 178 27.26 16.85 19.58
C GLY A 178 26.35 17.21 20.76
N ILE A 179 26.05 16.24 21.63
CA ILE A 179 25.33 16.48 22.89
C ILE A 179 26.33 17.03 23.90
N ASP A 180 25.96 18.09 24.62
CA ASP A 180 26.82 18.72 25.62
C ASP A 180 27.24 17.74 26.73
N VAL A 181 28.50 17.32 26.67
CA VAL A 181 29.12 16.32 27.55
C VAL A 181 29.26 16.83 28.97
N GLU A 182 29.48 18.13 29.15
CA GLU A 182 29.65 18.74 30.47
C GLU A 182 28.33 18.73 31.25
N ARG A 183 27.22 19.01 30.56
CA ARG A 183 25.88 18.91 31.12
C ARG A 183 25.54 17.47 31.52
N LEU A 184 25.86 16.50 30.66
CA LEU A 184 25.63 15.07 30.95
C LEU A 184 26.45 14.57 32.15
N LYS A 185 27.70 15.03 32.30
CA LYS A 185 28.54 14.69 33.46
C LYS A 185 27.96 15.23 34.76
N LYS A 186 27.48 16.48 34.77
CA LYS A 186 26.81 17.08 35.93
C LYS A 186 25.53 16.33 36.32
N GLU A 187 24.65 16.04 35.36
CA GLU A 187 23.41 15.29 35.60
C GLU A 187 23.70 13.85 36.11
N LYS A 188 24.79 13.23 35.64
CA LYS A 188 25.23 11.91 36.11
C LYS A 188 25.82 11.95 37.52
N GLU A 189 26.54 13.01 37.89
CA GLU A 189 27.05 13.22 39.25
C GLU A 189 25.91 13.52 40.23
N GLU A 190 24.98 14.40 39.87
CA GLU A 190 23.79 14.74 40.65
C GLU A 190 22.89 13.51 40.88
N SER A 191 22.63 12.72 39.84
CA SER A 191 21.87 11.47 39.98
C SER A 191 22.60 10.40 40.80
N ARG A 192 23.94 10.37 40.76
CA ARG A 192 24.73 9.47 41.60
C ARG A 192 24.72 9.91 43.07
N GLN A 193 24.76 11.21 43.33
CA GLN A 193 24.62 11.79 44.66
C GLN A 193 23.22 11.54 45.23
N GLN A 194 22.17 11.81 44.46
CA GLN A 194 20.79 11.51 44.86
C GLN A 194 20.58 10.02 45.17
N ARG A 195 21.12 9.11 44.34
CA ARG A 195 21.06 7.66 44.65
C ARG A 195 21.85 7.27 45.89
N MET A 196 22.98 7.94 46.16
CA MET A 196 23.76 7.70 47.37
C MET A 196 23.04 8.23 48.62
N GLU A 197 22.41 9.38 48.52
CA GLU A 197 21.59 9.98 49.58
C GLU A 197 20.32 9.16 49.83
N GLU A 198 19.64 8.66 48.78
CA GLU A 198 18.52 7.73 48.90
C GLU A 198 18.94 6.39 49.52
N ALA A 199 20.12 5.86 49.16
CA ALA A 199 20.66 4.63 49.75
C ALA A 199 21.10 4.83 51.22
N GLN A 200 21.59 6.02 51.58
CA GLN A 200 21.89 6.36 52.98
C GLN A 200 20.62 6.65 53.78
N ALA A 201 19.60 7.25 53.17
CA ALA A 201 18.29 7.50 53.80
C ALA A 201 17.45 6.22 53.95
N GLN A 202 17.64 5.22 53.08
CA GLN A 202 17.01 3.90 53.22
C GLN A 202 17.70 2.96 54.22
N GLY A 203 18.84 3.36 54.80
CA GLY A 203 19.42 2.67 55.94
C GLY A 203 20.08 1.33 55.60
N PHE A 204 21.35 1.22 55.95
CA PHE A 204 21.98 -0.02 56.34
C PHE A 204 21.17 -0.68 57.47
N GLY A 205 20.20 -1.51 57.11
CA GLY A 205 19.58 -2.49 57.99
C GLY A 205 20.41 -3.76 57.99
N GLU A 206 21.33 -3.85 58.94
CA GLU A 206 22.09 -5.07 59.21
C GLU A 206 21.20 -6.06 59.98
N GLY A 207 20.88 -7.18 59.34
CA GLY A 207 20.42 -8.42 60.00
C GLY A 207 19.05 -8.94 59.56
N ASP A 208 19.02 -9.92 58.65
CA ASP A 208 18.19 -11.10 58.89
C ASP A 208 18.79 -12.35 58.22
N GLN A 209 18.97 -13.39 59.04
CA GLN A 209 19.31 -14.72 58.61
C GLN A 209 18.07 -15.39 58.02
N GLY A 210 18.14 -15.73 56.74
CA GLY A 210 17.38 -16.83 56.15
C GLY A 210 15.97 -16.47 55.68
N ASN A 211 15.78 -16.46 54.35
CA ASN A 211 14.66 -17.22 53.79
C ASN A 211 14.88 -17.56 52.31
N SER A 212 15.06 -18.84 52.04
CA SER A 212 14.93 -19.44 50.71
C SER A 212 13.45 -19.54 50.33
N GLN A 213 12.73 -18.42 50.18
CA GLN A 213 11.31 -18.47 49.79
C GLN A 213 10.74 -17.16 49.20
N GLY A 214 11.53 -16.42 48.41
CA GLY A 214 11.08 -15.16 47.78
C GLY A 214 10.91 -15.18 46.26
N ARG A 215 11.14 -16.32 45.59
CA ARG A 215 11.19 -16.41 44.12
C ARG A 215 9.85 -16.67 43.42
N MET A 216 8.72 -16.81 44.14
CA MET A 216 7.41 -17.07 43.50
C MET A 216 6.43 -15.88 43.47
N ASP A 217 6.60 -14.84 44.31
CA ASP A 217 5.59 -13.76 44.40
C ASP A 217 5.82 -12.59 43.42
N GLY A 218 7.01 -12.49 42.84
CA GLY A 218 7.34 -11.46 41.84
C GLY A 218 6.76 -11.73 40.44
N GLU A 219 6.42 -12.98 40.13
CA GLU A 219 5.80 -13.37 38.85
C GLU A 219 4.28 -13.19 38.89
N LEU A 220 3.62 -13.49 40.01
CA LEU A 220 2.16 -13.32 40.16
C LEU A 220 1.72 -11.84 40.05
N LYS A 221 2.45 -10.90 40.67
CA LYS A 221 2.11 -9.46 40.57
C LYS A 221 2.37 -8.85 39.19
N LYS A 222 3.27 -9.43 38.40
CA LYS A 222 3.50 -9.01 36.99
C LYS A 222 2.43 -9.59 36.06
N GLU A 223 1.90 -10.77 36.34
CA GLU A 223 0.80 -11.34 35.57
C GLU A 223 -0.52 -10.62 35.82
N ASP A 224 -0.82 -10.22 37.05
CA ASP A 224 -2.09 -9.55 37.36
C ASP A 224 -2.16 -8.13 36.77
N LYS A 225 -1.07 -7.35 36.83
CA LYS A 225 -0.99 -6.06 36.12
C LYS A 225 -1.07 -6.18 34.60
N LYS A 226 -0.54 -7.26 34.03
CA LYS A 226 -0.61 -7.53 32.57
C LYS A 226 -2.00 -7.99 32.14
N LYS A 227 -2.75 -8.66 33.01
CA LYS A 227 -4.16 -9.04 32.80
C LYS A 227 -5.11 -7.85 32.94
N GLU A 228 -4.88 -6.94 33.89
CA GLU A 228 -5.65 -5.69 33.99
C GLU A 228 -5.43 -4.77 32.80
N ALA A 229 -4.18 -4.54 32.38
CA ALA A 229 -3.87 -3.74 31.20
C ALA A 229 -4.42 -4.34 29.89
N LYS A 230 -4.52 -5.68 29.78
CA LYS A 230 -5.19 -6.33 28.65
C LYS A 230 -6.70 -6.18 28.68
N LYS A 231 -7.34 -6.22 29.86
CA LYS A 231 -8.80 -6.00 30.00
C LYS A 231 -9.18 -4.56 29.68
N GLU A 232 -8.34 -3.60 30.06
CA GLU A 232 -8.57 -2.18 29.82
C GLU A 232 -8.40 -1.83 28.33
N LYS A 233 -7.36 -2.35 27.67
CA LYS A 233 -7.21 -2.21 26.20
C LYS A 233 -8.36 -2.85 25.42
N LYS A 234 -8.84 -4.03 25.85
CA LYS A 234 -9.96 -4.70 25.18
C LYS A 234 -11.28 -3.92 25.32
N LYS A 235 -11.51 -3.25 26.46
CA LYS A 235 -12.66 -2.35 26.66
C LYS A 235 -12.58 -1.05 25.85
N VAL A 236 -11.38 -0.56 25.56
CA VAL A 236 -11.18 0.64 24.72
C VAL A 236 -11.36 0.30 23.24
N GLU A 237 -10.85 -0.86 22.78
CA GLU A 237 -11.09 -1.35 21.41
C GLU A 237 -12.57 -1.67 21.16
N GLU A 238 -13.28 -2.26 22.14
CA GLU A 238 -14.71 -2.58 22.04
C GLU A 238 -15.60 -1.31 22.10
N LYS A 239 -15.12 -0.22 22.70
CA LYS A 239 -15.78 1.10 22.66
C LYS A 239 -15.47 1.93 21.42
N ALA A 240 -14.36 1.67 20.73
CA ALA A 240 -14.03 2.31 19.46
C ALA A 240 -14.72 1.63 18.26
N GLN A 241 -15.39 0.50 18.49
CA GLN A 241 -16.22 -0.23 17.53
C GLN A 241 -17.72 -0.06 17.83
N THR A 242 -18.12 1.06 18.41
CA THR A 242 -19.55 1.39 18.50
C THR A 242 -20.12 1.58 17.09
N SER A 243 -21.17 0.83 16.79
CA SER A 243 -21.87 0.73 15.51
C SER A 243 -22.34 2.07 14.92
N GLU A 244 -22.43 3.11 15.74
CA GLU A 244 -22.91 4.45 15.36
C GLU A 244 -21.96 5.13 14.34
N ASP A 245 -20.65 4.95 14.46
CA ASP A 245 -19.68 5.59 13.55
C ASP A 245 -19.60 4.89 12.18
N ILE A 246 -19.95 3.61 12.11
CA ILE A 246 -19.92 2.82 10.86
C ILE A 246 -21.16 3.13 10.00
N ASP A 247 -22.30 3.36 10.64
CA ASP A 247 -23.55 3.71 9.94
C ASP A 247 -23.48 5.11 9.32
N GLU A 248 -22.80 6.07 9.95
CA GLU A 248 -22.57 7.41 9.37
C GLU A 248 -21.64 7.36 8.15
N ILE A 249 -20.58 6.54 8.19
CA ILE A 249 -19.66 6.36 7.06
C ILE A 249 -20.37 5.66 5.89
N SER A 250 -21.22 4.66 6.17
CA SER A 250 -22.02 3.96 5.17
C SER A 250 -22.97 4.92 4.43
N GLY A 251 -23.68 5.78 5.18
CA GLY A 251 -24.57 6.79 4.60
C GLY A 251 -23.85 7.78 3.68
N TYR A 252 -22.62 8.18 4.04
CA TYR A 252 -21.81 9.08 3.23
C TYR A 252 -21.34 8.44 1.91
N ILE A 253 -21.00 7.14 1.94
CA ILE A 253 -20.59 6.39 0.73
C ILE A 253 -21.76 6.27 -0.25
N ASP A 254 -22.97 5.99 0.24
CA ASP A 254 -24.17 5.89 -0.59
C ASP A 254 -24.58 7.23 -1.22
N GLU A 255 -24.36 8.34 -0.52
CA GLU A 255 -24.66 9.67 -1.03
C GLU A 255 -23.67 10.10 -2.12
N VAL A 256 -22.38 9.78 -1.95
CA VAL A 256 -21.35 10.02 -2.96
C VAL A 256 -21.57 9.12 -4.19
N GLY A 257 -21.96 7.86 -3.98
CA GLY A 257 -22.31 6.93 -5.06
C GLY A 257 -23.45 7.45 -5.94
N ARG A 258 -24.51 7.99 -5.33
CA ARG A 258 -25.63 8.60 -6.08
C ARG A 258 -25.22 9.82 -6.87
N LYS A 259 -24.41 10.72 -6.29
CA LYS A 259 -23.92 11.92 -6.99
C LYS A 259 -23.04 11.58 -8.20
N LEU A 260 -22.28 10.49 -8.15
CA LEU A 260 -21.49 9.99 -9.27
C LEU A 260 -22.36 9.42 -10.39
N VAL A 261 -23.39 8.64 -10.05
CA VAL A 261 -24.35 8.11 -11.04
C VAL A 261 -25.09 9.26 -11.74
N ASP A 262 -25.57 10.26 -10.99
CA ASP A 262 -26.23 11.46 -11.54
C ASP A 262 -25.30 12.31 -12.43
N ALA A 263 -23.99 12.27 -12.20
CA ALA A 263 -23.00 12.97 -13.02
C ALA A 263 -22.71 12.22 -14.33
N ILE A 264 -22.84 10.90 -14.33
CA ILE A 264 -22.64 10.04 -15.51
C ILE A 264 -23.90 10.03 -16.40
N ASP A 265 -25.09 10.07 -15.81
CA ASP A 265 -26.38 10.03 -16.52
C ASP A 265 -26.84 11.39 -17.08
N LYS A 266 -26.09 12.48 -16.87
CA LYS A 266 -26.34 13.74 -17.59
C LYS A 266 -25.68 13.67 -18.97
N PRO A 267 -26.42 13.41 -20.07
CA PRO A 267 -25.85 13.48 -21.41
C PRO A 267 -25.38 14.90 -21.66
N THR A 268 -24.12 15.01 -22.07
CA THR A 268 -23.46 16.15 -22.68
C THR A 268 -24.36 16.77 -23.76
N SER A 269 -25.23 17.68 -23.33
CA SER A 269 -26.05 18.53 -24.19
C SER A 269 -25.79 19.99 -23.84
N GLN A 270 -24.51 20.35 -23.71
CA GLN A 270 -24.02 21.74 -23.69
C GLN A 270 -22.48 21.78 -23.64
N ILE A 271 -21.82 21.38 -24.74
CA ILE A 271 -20.58 22.00 -25.25
C ILE A 271 -20.64 21.90 -26.77
#